data_AF-A0A814Y8N1-F1
#
_entry.id   AF-A0A814Y8N1-F1
#
_cell.length_a   1.000
_cell.length_b   1.000
_cell.length_c   1.000
_cell.angle_alpha   90.00
_cell.angle_beta   90.00
_cell.angle_gamma   90.00
#
_symmetry.space_group_name_H-M   'P 1'
#
loop_
_entity.id
_entity.type
_entity.pdbx_description
1 polymer ?
#
loop_
_entity_poly.entity_id
_entity_poly.type
_entity_poly.pdbx_seq_one_letter_code
_entity_poly.pdbx_strand_id
1 'polypeptide(L)'
;MCPFDIARRDEGGHEFPCGSHDQIILIWTYDQNKNSVQSLITCKGHQGTIETLAAQKTLFCSGSFDKTIKLWGLDDEGEDKSSTMECRLTINAHNENISSIAWMSSNELVSAP
;
A
#
# COMPACT_ATOMS: atom_id res chain seq x y z
N MET A 1 4.33 -15.27 -2.82
CA MET A 1 3.00 -15.03 -2.22
C MET A 1 2.70 -13.55 -2.43
N CYS A 2 1.45 -13.14 -2.67
CA CYS A 2 1.13 -11.72 -2.81
C CYS A 2 1.29 -11.01 -1.45
N PRO A 3 2.08 -9.93 -1.34
CA PRO A 3 2.20 -9.20 -0.09
C PRO A 3 0.87 -8.53 0.27
N PHE A 4 0.50 -8.59 1.54
CA PHE A 4 -0.66 -7.90 2.11
C PHE A 4 -0.32 -7.34 3.49
N ASP A 5 -0.91 -6.21 3.86
CA ASP A 5 -0.79 -5.65 5.21
C ASP A 5 -2.08 -4.90 5.59
N ILE A 6 -2.31 -4.66 6.88
CA ILE A 6 -3.51 -3.98 7.40
C ILE A 6 -3.16 -2.52 7.72
N ALA A 7 -3.83 -1.58 7.06
CA ALA A 7 -3.47 -0.17 7.14
C ALA A 7 -4.32 0.64 8.12
N ARG A 8 -5.65 0.48 8.04
CA ARG A 8 -6.59 1.34 8.77
C ARG A 8 -7.79 0.56 9.29
N ARG A 9 -8.26 0.96 10.48
CA ARG A 9 -9.52 0.56 11.08
C ARG A 9 -10.31 1.82 11.37
N ASP A 10 -11.45 1.98 10.71
CA ASP A 10 -12.38 3.07 10.94
C ASP A 10 -13.77 2.53 11.34
N GLU A 11 -14.68 3.40 11.80
CA GLU A 11 -16.03 3.01 12.23
C GLU A 11 -16.85 2.35 11.10
N GLY A 12 -16.49 2.58 9.83
CA GLY A 12 -17.11 2.00 8.65
C GLY A 12 -16.50 0.70 8.11
N GLY A 13 -15.36 0.23 8.62
CA GLY A 13 -14.70 -0.99 8.12
C GLY A 13 -13.19 -1.05 8.32
N HIS A 14 -12.57 -2.14 7.88
CA HIS A 14 -11.11 -2.30 7.86
C HIS A 14 -10.58 -2.17 6.44
N GLU A 15 -9.52 -1.38 6.26
CA GLU A 15 -8.83 -1.19 4.98
C GLU A 15 -7.46 -1.86 4.98
N PHE A 16 -7.18 -2.61 3.92
CA PHE A 16 -5.92 -3.33 3.76
C PHE A 16 -5.41 -3.26 2.32
N PRO A 17 -4.17 -2.78 2.10
CA PRO A 17 -3.51 -2.90 0.80
C PRO A 17 -3.08 -4.33 0.50
N CYS A 18 -3.23 -4.72 -0.77
CA CYS A 18 -2.75 -5.98 -1.32
C CYS A 18 -1.96 -5.70 -2.60
N GLY A 19 -0.69 -6.11 -2.61
CA GLY A 19 0.21 -5.93 -3.74
C GLY A 19 0.25 -7.17 -4.60
N SER A 20 0.47 -6.99 -5.90
CA SER A 20 0.43 -8.09 -6.85
C SER A 20 1.61 -8.06 -7.83
N HIS A 21 1.80 -9.16 -8.56
CA HIS A 21 2.91 -9.34 -9.48
C HIS A 21 2.78 -8.50 -10.76
N ASP A 22 1.56 -8.08 -11.06
CA ASP A 22 1.17 -7.17 -12.14
C ASP A 22 1.41 -5.69 -11.81
N GLN A 23 2.23 -5.40 -10.78
CA GLN A 23 2.70 -4.04 -10.43
C GLN A 23 1.61 -3.13 -9.84
N ILE A 24 0.44 -3.71 -9.57
CA ILE A 24 -0.74 -3.02 -9.05
C ILE A 24 -0.88 -3.33 -7.57
N ILE A 25 -1.30 -2.31 -6.82
CA ILE A 25 -1.75 -2.47 -5.44
C ILE A 25 -3.24 -2.15 -5.40
N LEU A 26 -4.04 -3.02 -4.79
CA LEU A 26 -5.45 -2.80 -4.55
C LEU A 26 -5.70 -2.52 -3.08
N ILE A 27 -6.49 -1.49 -2.78
CA ILE A 27 -7.01 -1.25 -1.44
C ILE A 27 -8.36 -1.92 -1.33
N TRP A 28 -8.46 -2.82 -0.36
CA TRP A 28 -9.67 -3.54 -0.04
C TRP A 28 -10.28 -2.98 1.23
N THR A 29 -11.61 -2.91 1.28
CA THR A 29 -12.35 -2.60 2.50
C THR A 29 -13.26 -3.77 2.85
N TYR A 30 -13.24 -4.14 4.12
CA TYR A 30 -14.16 -5.07 4.72
C TYR A 30 -15.26 -4.32 5.50
N ASP A 31 -16.48 -4.43 5.01
CA ASP A 31 -17.69 -3.92 5.67
C ASP A 31 -18.24 -5.00 6.61
N GLN A 32 -18.16 -4.74 7.92
CA GLN A 32 -18.60 -5.67 8.95
C GLN A 32 -20.13 -5.86 8.97
N ASN A 33 -20.88 -4.81 8.62
CA ASN A 33 -22.35 -4.84 8.66
C ASN A 33 -22.90 -5.72 7.54
N LYS A 34 -22.26 -5.68 6.37
CA LYS A 34 -22.63 -6.48 5.20
C LYS A 34 -21.87 -7.79 5.09
N ASN A 35 -20.88 -8.01 5.95
CA ASN A 35 -19.94 -9.14 5.89
C ASN A 35 -19.38 -9.33 4.46
N SER A 36 -18.93 -8.22 3.85
CA SER A 36 -18.52 -8.19 2.44
C SER A 36 -17.20 -7.45 2.26
N VAL A 37 -16.39 -7.91 1.31
CA VAL A 37 -15.11 -7.29 0.94
C VAL A 37 -15.25 -6.68 -0.46
N GLN A 38 -14.79 -5.44 -0.63
CA GLN A 38 -14.79 -4.75 -1.92
C GLN A 38 -13.46 -4.05 -2.16
N SER A 39 -12.98 -4.08 -3.40
CA SER A 39 -11.82 -3.28 -3.83
C SER A 39 -12.28 -1.87 -4.18
N LEU A 40 -11.66 -0.86 -3.61
CA LEU A 40 -12.07 0.54 -3.80
C LEU A 40 -11.08 1.33 -4.65
N ILE A 41 -9.79 1.08 -4.47
CA ILE A 41 -8.74 1.97 -4.99
C ILE A 41 -7.64 1.14 -5.64
N THR A 42 -7.20 1.58 -6.81
CA THR A 42 -6.08 1.02 -7.55
C THR A 42 -4.88 1.94 -7.49
N CYS A 43 -3.76 1.46 -6.97
CA CYS A 43 -2.51 2.20 -6.89
C CYS A 43 -1.62 1.71 -8.02
N LYS A 44 -1.33 2.60 -8.97
CA LYS A 44 -0.47 2.32 -10.14
C LYS A 44 0.78 3.19 -10.06
N GLY A 45 1.90 2.66 -10.53
CA GLY A 45 3.13 3.46 -10.68
C GLY A 45 4.42 2.69 -10.44
N HIS A 46 4.37 1.51 -9.81
CA HIS A 46 5.51 0.60 -9.82
C HIS A 46 5.76 0.05 -11.23
N GLN A 47 7.02 -0.26 -11.52
CA GLN A 47 7.47 -0.83 -12.79
C GLN A 47 7.95 -2.28 -12.63
N GLY A 48 7.73 -2.86 -11.46
CA GLY A 48 8.12 -4.21 -11.09
C GLY A 48 7.15 -4.82 -10.10
N THR A 49 7.27 -6.13 -9.91
CA THR A 49 6.48 -6.92 -8.95
C THR A 49 6.51 -6.27 -7.57
N ILE A 50 5.35 -6.18 -6.92
CA ILE A 50 5.28 -5.73 -5.53
C ILE A 50 5.68 -6.90 -4.64
N GLU A 51 6.78 -6.73 -3.91
CA GLU A 51 7.38 -7.78 -3.09
C GLU A 51 6.96 -7.65 -1.62
N THR A 52 6.74 -6.41 -1.15
CA THR A 52 6.45 -6.14 0.25
C THR A 52 5.55 -4.92 0.42
N LEU A 53 4.75 -4.94 1.47
CA LEU A 53 3.91 -3.83 1.91
C LEU A 53 4.11 -3.61 3.41
N ALA A 54 4.04 -2.35 3.84
CA ALA A 54 4.05 -1.99 5.24
C ALA A 54 3.11 -0.80 5.47
N ALA A 55 2.10 -0.98 6.30
CA ALA A 55 1.08 0.03 6.52
C ALA A 55 1.11 0.61 7.95
N GLN A 56 0.71 1.88 8.06
CA GLN A 56 0.66 2.61 9.32
C GLN A 56 -0.42 3.70 9.26
N LYS A 57 -1.53 3.47 9.97
CA LYS A 57 -2.65 4.42 10.12
C LYS A 57 -3.26 4.84 8.78
N THR A 58 -2.87 6.00 8.27
CA THR A 58 -3.36 6.56 7.00
C THR A 58 -2.31 6.51 5.90
N LEU A 59 -1.18 5.87 6.14
CA LEU A 59 -0.11 5.71 5.16
C LEU A 59 0.20 4.24 4.95
N PHE A 60 0.71 3.91 3.76
CA PHE A 60 1.41 2.66 3.56
C PHE A 60 2.54 2.81 2.57
N CYS A 61 3.51 1.92 2.69
CA CYS A 61 4.67 1.80 1.82
C CYS A 61 4.59 0.50 1.03
N SER A 62 5.08 0.53 -0.20
CA SER A 62 5.28 -0.65 -1.03
C SER A 62 6.71 -0.73 -1.52
N GLY A 63 7.29 -1.92 -1.44
CA GLY A 63 8.59 -2.25 -1.99
C GLY A 63 8.44 -3.14 -3.21
N SER A 64 9.25 -2.89 -4.23
CA SER A 64 9.12 -3.56 -5.52
C SER A 64 10.45 -4.06 -6.06
N PHE A 65 10.35 -5.00 -7.00
CA PHE A 65 11.42 -5.43 -7.87
C PHE A 65 12.01 -4.29 -8.72
N ASP A 66 11.28 -3.17 -8.88
CA ASP A 66 11.80 -1.96 -9.53
C ASP A 66 12.83 -1.17 -8.69
N LYS A 67 13.22 -1.70 -7.52
CA LYS A 67 14.24 -1.15 -6.60
C LYS A 67 13.78 0.12 -5.88
N THR A 68 12.51 0.47 -6.01
CA THR A 68 11.92 1.64 -5.36
C THR A 68 10.99 1.26 -4.22
N ILE A 69 10.89 2.18 -3.26
CA ILE A 69 9.86 2.20 -2.25
C ILE A 69 8.89 3.32 -2.61
N LYS A 70 7.60 3.05 -2.65
CA LYS A 70 6.56 4.08 -2.86
C LYS A 70 5.73 4.26 -1.60
N LEU A 71 5.45 5.52 -1.27
CA LEU A 71 4.57 5.93 -0.17
C LEU A 71 3.22 6.38 -0.73
N TRP A 72 2.16 5.93 -0.07
CA TRP A 72 0.78 6.15 -0.46
C TRP A 72 -0.04 6.63 0.74
N GLY A 73 -1.09 7.40 0.50
CA GLY A 73 -1.97 7.91 1.56
C GLY A 73 -3.41 7.47 1.41
N LEU A 74 -4.00 7.00 2.50
CA LEU A 74 -5.38 6.53 2.61
C LEU A 74 -6.33 7.62 3.12
N ASP A 75 -5.81 8.84 3.31
CA ASP A 75 -6.48 10.02 3.86
C ASP A 75 -7.16 10.90 2.81
N ASP A 76 -7.23 10.49 1.55
CA ASP A 76 -8.00 11.23 0.53
C ASP A 76 -9.51 11.06 0.79
N GLU A 77 -10.03 11.92 1.67
CA GLU A 77 -11.46 12.21 1.87
C GLU A 77 -11.99 13.21 0.82
N GLY A 78 -11.41 13.23 -0.38
CA GLY A 78 -11.94 14.00 -1.49
C GLY A 78 -13.31 13.44 -1.91
N GLU A 79 -14.30 14.33 -2.09
CA GLU A 79 -15.67 13.99 -2.54
C GLU A 79 -15.69 13.19 -3.86
N ASP A 80 -14.59 13.24 -4.63
CA ASP A 80 -14.32 12.40 -5.79
C ASP A 80 -13.28 11.31 -5.43
N LYS A 81 -13.73 10.18 -4.86
CA LYS A 81 -12.89 8.98 -4.75
C LYS A 81 -12.59 8.45 -6.15
N SER A 82 -11.56 9.01 -6.77
CA SER A 82 -10.96 8.43 -7.98
C SER A 82 -10.66 6.97 -7.70
N SER A 83 -11.04 6.08 -8.61
CA SER A 83 -10.73 4.65 -8.50
C SER A 83 -9.23 4.36 -8.56
N THR A 84 -8.41 5.41 -8.73
CA THR A 84 -6.96 5.35 -8.74
C THR A 84 -6.35 6.32 -7.73
N MET A 85 -5.31 5.86 -7.02
CA MET A 85 -4.54 6.68 -6.09
C MET A 85 -3.14 6.97 -6.64
N GLU A 86 -2.69 8.20 -6.46
CA GLU A 86 -1.36 8.63 -6.86
C GLU A 86 -0.32 8.36 -5.77
N CYS A 87 0.89 8.06 -6.22
CA CYS A 87 2.04 7.87 -5.34
C CYS A 87 2.49 9.22 -4.77
N ARG A 88 2.56 9.35 -3.44
CA ARG A 88 2.99 10.57 -2.76
C ARG A 88 4.51 10.78 -2.83
N LEU A 89 5.27 9.69 -2.72
CA LEU A 89 6.74 9.73 -2.75
C LEU A 89 7.29 8.45 -3.35
N THR A 90 8.32 8.58 -4.21
CA THR A 90 9.12 7.45 -4.71
C THR A 90 10.55 7.59 -4.19
N ILE A 91 11.04 6.55 -3.53
CA ILE A 91 12.35 6.50 -2.89
C ILE A 91 13.18 5.42 -3.59
N ASN A 92 14.35 5.79 -4.12
CA ASN A 92 15.35 4.83 -4.59
C ASN A 92 16.19 4.39 -3.39
N ALA A 93 15.74 3.35 -2.69
CA ALA A 93 16.34 2.94 -1.42
C ALA A 93 17.57 2.03 -1.61
N HIS A 94 17.54 1.14 -2.60
CA HIS A 94 18.56 0.12 -2.82
C HIS A 94 18.91 -0.02 -4.29
N ASN A 95 20.06 -0.66 -4.59
CA ASN A 95 20.45 -1.03 -5.96
C ASN A 95 19.90 -2.41 -6.40
N GLU A 96 19.20 -3.09 -5.52
CA GLU A 96 18.54 -4.38 -5.73
C GLU A 96 17.03 -4.26 -5.44
N ASN A 97 16.27 -5.32 -5.69
CA ASN A 97 14.84 -5.39 -5.38
C ASN A 97 14.59 -5.13 -3.89
N ILE A 98 13.41 -4.63 -3.51
CA ILE A 98 13.05 -4.44 -2.11
C ILE A 98 12.36 -5.70 -1.58
N SER A 99 13.04 -6.57 -0.83
CA SER A 99 12.45 -7.81 -0.30
C SER A 99 11.57 -7.59 0.93
N SER A 100 11.84 -6.56 1.73
CA SER A 100 11.13 -6.34 2.99
C SER A 100 11.11 -4.86 3.37
N ILE A 101 9.99 -4.41 3.93
CA ILE A 101 9.83 -3.08 4.54
C ILE A 101 9.09 -3.25 5.87
N ALA A 102 9.47 -2.45 6.86
CA ALA A 102 8.69 -2.31 8.10
C ALA A 102 8.75 -0.87 8.63
N TRP A 103 7.65 -0.42 9.22
CA TRP A 103 7.64 0.82 9.99
C TRP A 103 8.30 0.60 11.35
N MET A 104 9.27 1.44 11.70
CA MET A 104 9.90 1.44 13.01
C MET A 104 9.23 2.45 13.96
N SER A 105 8.86 3.61 13.43
CA SER A 105 8.15 4.67 14.15
C SER A 105 7.21 5.41 13.20
N SER A 106 6.57 6.50 13.63
CA SER A 106 5.64 7.28 12.79
C SER A 106 6.30 7.86 11.53
N ASN A 107 7.62 8.07 11.55
CA ASN A 107 8.35 8.75 10.47
C ASN A 107 9.57 7.96 9.99
N GLU A 108 9.80 6.77 10.51
CA GLU A 108 10.98 5.95 10.19
C GLU A 108 10.55 4.60 9.65
N LEU A 109 11.12 4.24 8.50
CA LEU A 109 10.95 2.94 7.87
C LEU A 109 12.31 2.26 7.73
N VAL A 110 12.32 0.94 7.86
CA VAL A 110 13.46 0.10 7.50
C VAL A 110 13.14 -0.70 6.26
N SER A 111 14.14 -0.95 5.42
CA SER A 111 14.01 -1.74 4.21
C SER A 111 15.22 -2.63 4.00
N ALA A 112 15.01 -3.79 3.40
CA ALA A 112 16.05 -4.73 3.04
C ALA A 112 15.91 -5.15 1.57
N PRO A 113 17.04 -5.43 0.88
CA PRO A 113 17.04 -6.01 -0.44
C PRO A 113 16.69 -7.50 -0.45
#